data_AF-A0A849ERJ2-F1
#
_entry.id   AF-A0A849ERJ2-F1
#
_cell.length_a   1.000
_cell.length_b   1.000
_cell.length_c   1.000
_cell.angle_alpha   90.00
_cell.angle_beta   90.00
_cell.angle_gamma   90.00
#
_symmetry.space_group_name_H-M   'P 1'
#
loop_
_entity.id
_entity.type
_entity.pdbx_description
1 polymer ?
#
loop_
_entity_poly.entity_id
_entity_poly.type
_entity_poly.pdbx_seq_one_letter_code
_entity_poly.pdbx_strand_id
1 'polypeptide(L)'
;MKGVHHNEKKLSFATLVVVAAFCVSVTAIAQVSKEVLDSISTPNKVKTSIGTLAFMNGAALPDTADKVYDYLDTMRAVDTFLKGMPGASLKALIDGFHAAGADELNEVLIFDKLMDSKSLYLTANTSTMYVLFDLDLQRDGPTVVEVPNGLLG
;
A
#
# COMPACT_ATOMS: atom_id res chain seq x y z
N MET A 1 56.56 -41.58 -75.86
CA MET A 1 55.27 -41.48 -75.15
C MET A 1 55.21 -40.13 -74.45
N LYS A 2 54.51 -39.17 -75.06
CA LYS A 2 53.38 -38.38 -74.50
C LYS A 2 53.67 -37.72 -73.13
N GLY A 3 53.74 -36.39 -73.12
CA GLY A 3 53.94 -35.56 -71.93
C GLY A 3 52.66 -35.18 -71.20
N VAL A 4 52.80 -34.43 -70.11
CA VAL A 4 51.75 -33.59 -69.50
C VAL A 4 52.41 -32.40 -68.79
N HIS A 5 52.03 -31.19 -69.20
CA HIS A 5 52.21 -29.93 -68.47
C HIS A 5 51.24 -29.87 -67.28
N HIS A 6 51.69 -29.45 -66.08
CA HIS A 6 50.81 -28.72 -65.17
C HIS A 6 51.54 -27.82 -64.16
N ASN A 7 51.84 -26.61 -64.62
CA ASN A 7 51.57 -25.32 -63.99
C ASN A 7 51.55 -25.24 -62.44
N GLU A 8 52.68 -24.82 -61.88
CA GLU A 8 52.84 -24.25 -60.54
C GLU A 8 51.96 -23.00 -60.37
N LYS A 9 50.82 -23.10 -59.65
CA LYS A 9 50.04 -21.92 -59.26
C LYS A 9 50.81 -21.15 -58.18
N LYS A 10 51.61 -20.16 -58.61
CA LYS A 10 52.24 -19.17 -57.72
C LYS A 10 51.15 -18.39 -56.99
N LEU A 11 50.94 -18.73 -55.72
CA LEU A 11 50.08 -18.00 -54.81
C LEU A 11 50.69 -16.61 -54.57
N SER A 12 50.06 -15.57 -55.13
CA SER A 12 50.57 -14.20 -55.06
C SER A 12 50.54 -13.68 -53.62
N PHE A 13 51.63 -13.05 -53.19
CA PHE A 13 51.76 -12.37 -51.89
C PHE A 13 50.66 -11.34 -51.62
N ALA A 14 50.03 -10.81 -52.68
CA ALA A 14 48.89 -9.90 -52.59
C ALA A 14 47.64 -10.54 -51.94
N THR A 15 47.49 -11.87 -52.03
CA THR A 15 46.32 -12.58 -51.49
C THR A 15 46.42 -12.84 -49.98
N LEU A 16 47.63 -12.86 -49.41
CA LEU A 16 47.83 -13.09 -47.97
C LEU A 16 47.57 -11.82 -47.13
N VAL A 17 47.86 -10.64 -47.69
CA VAL A 17 47.65 -9.34 -47.00
C VAL A 17 46.16 -8.99 -46.89
N VAL A 18 45.34 -9.40 -47.87
CA VAL A 18 43.89 -9.11 -47.88
C VAL A 18 43.13 -9.95 -46.84
N VAL A 19 43.62 -11.13 -46.47
CA VAL A 19 42.96 -11.98 -45.45
C VAL A 19 43.34 -11.58 -44.02
N ALA A 20 44.56 -11.07 -43.79
CA ALA A 20 44.95 -10.56 -42.48
C ALA A 20 44.24 -9.24 -42.09
N ALA A 21 43.77 -8.46 -43.07
CA ALA A 21 43.05 -7.21 -42.83
C ALA A 21 41.57 -7.39 -42.45
N PHE A 22 41.00 -8.60 -42.58
CA PHE A 22 39.57 -8.85 -42.35
C PHE A 22 39.23 -9.35 -40.95
N CYS A 23 40.23 -9.52 -40.07
CA CYS A 23 40.05 -9.94 -38.68
C CYS A 23 40.22 -8.79 -37.68
N VAL A 24 39.97 -7.54 -38.08
CA VAL A 24 39.67 -6.49 -37.10
C VAL A 24 38.18 -6.62 -36.79
N SER A 25 37.86 -7.48 -35.83
CA SER A 25 36.54 -7.54 -35.22
C SER A 25 36.22 -6.14 -34.70
N VAL A 26 35.43 -5.38 -35.44
CA VAL A 26 34.81 -4.16 -34.93
C VAL A 26 33.90 -4.61 -33.81
N THR A 27 34.39 -4.57 -32.57
CA THR A 27 33.51 -4.60 -31.41
C THR A 27 32.64 -3.36 -31.53
N ALA A 28 31.43 -3.53 -32.06
CA ALA A 28 30.40 -2.51 -32.00
C ALA A 28 30.11 -2.26 -30.51
N ILE A 29 30.78 -1.26 -29.92
CA ILE A 29 30.43 -0.78 -28.59
C ILE A 29 29.20 0.10 -28.79
N ALA A 30 28.02 -0.50 -28.63
CA ALA A 30 26.79 0.25 -28.46
C ALA A 30 26.86 0.94 -27.08
N GLN A 31 27.53 2.09 -27.04
CA GLN A 31 27.75 2.81 -25.80
C GLN A 31 26.48 3.59 -25.47
N VAL A 32 25.70 3.07 -24.52
CA VAL A 32 24.57 3.80 -23.93
C VAL A 32 25.13 5.06 -23.28
N SER A 33 24.53 6.22 -23.56
CA SER A 33 25.02 7.48 -22.99
C SER A 33 24.84 7.48 -21.48
N LYS A 34 25.71 8.22 -20.78
CA LYS A 34 25.63 8.34 -19.33
C LYS A 34 24.29 8.93 -18.90
N GLU A 35 23.76 9.89 -19.64
CA GLU A 35 22.46 10.50 -19.37
C GLU A 35 21.32 9.48 -19.44
N VAL A 36 21.36 8.57 -20.42
CA VAL A 36 20.35 7.49 -20.53
C VAL A 36 20.48 6.53 -19.36
N LEU A 37 21.70 6.12 -19.00
CA LEU A 37 21.98 5.26 -17.85
C LEU A 37 21.49 5.89 -16.53
N ASP A 38 21.79 7.17 -16.30
CA ASP A 38 21.38 7.89 -15.10
C ASP A 38 19.84 8.07 -15.03
N SER A 39 19.13 8.11 -16.16
CA SER A 39 17.67 8.24 -16.20
C SER A 39 16.89 6.97 -15.86
N ILE A 40 17.51 5.80 -16.05
CA ILE A 40 16.88 4.48 -15.80
C ILE A 40 17.49 3.76 -14.60
N SER A 41 18.62 4.22 -14.08
CA SER A 41 19.28 3.65 -12.91
C SER A 41 18.67 4.16 -11.62
N THR A 42 18.60 3.29 -10.61
CA THR A 42 18.25 3.71 -9.25
C THR A 42 19.50 4.29 -8.57
N PRO A 43 19.49 5.56 -8.14
CA PRO A 43 20.61 6.13 -7.41
C PRO A 43 20.90 5.34 -6.13
N ASN A 44 22.19 5.20 -5.77
CA ASN A 44 22.58 4.51 -4.52
C ASN A 44 22.05 5.20 -3.25
N LYS A 45 21.63 6.47 -3.34
CA LYS A 45 21.03 7.23 -2.24
C LYS A 45 19.88 8.07 -2.74
N VAL A 46 18.72 7.98 -2.10
CA VAL A 46 17.53 8.78 -2.40
C VAL A 46 17.05 9.44 -1.11
N LYS A 47 16.95 10.77 -1.09
CA LYS A 47 16.45 11.52 0.08
C LYS A 47 14.92 11.56 0.03
N THR A 48 14.26 11.13 1.10
CA THR A 48 12.80 11.08 1.21
C THR A 48 12.31 11.67 2.54
N SER A 49 11.00 11.75 2.75
CA SER A 49 10.38 12.19 4.01
C SER A 49 10.68 11.24 5.18
N ILE A 50 10.94 9.96 4.91
CA ILE A 50 11.29 8.95 5.92
C ILE A 50 12.81 8.83 6.12
N GLY A 51 13.57 9.77 5.57
CA GLY A 51 15.03 9.81 5.59
C GLY A 51 15.65 9.34 4.27
N THR A 52 16.97 9.11 4.31
CA THR A 52 17.71 8.66 3.13
C THR A 52 17.59 7.15 2.97
N LEU A 53 17.15 6.72 1.78
CA LEU A 53 17.12 5.32 1.35
C LEU A 53 18.42 5.02 0.60
N ALA A 54 19.02 3.87 0.87
CA ALA A 54 20.30 3.45 0.31
C ALA A 54 20.19 2.12 -0.44
N PHE A 55 20.86 2.05 -1.58
CA PHE A 55 20.79 0.93 -2.51
C PHE A 55 22.19 0.51 -2.95
N MET A 56 22.35 -0.77 -3.27
CA MET A 56 23.52 -1.33 -3.92
C MET A 56 23.06 -2.06 -5.17
N ASN A 57 23.45 -1.56 -6.35
CA ASN A 57 23.03 -2.10 -7.65
C ASN A 57 21.50 -2.20 -7.79
N GLY A 58 20.77 -1.23 -7.25
CA GLY A 58 19.30 -1.20 -7.25
C GLY A 58 18.63 -2.02 -6.15
N ALA A 59 19.34 -2.92 -5.47
CA ALA A 59 18.80 -3.64 -4.32
C ALA A 59 18.87 -2.76 -3.07
N ALA A 60 17.80 -2.72 -2.28
CA ALA A 60 17.78 -2.00 -1.00
C ALA A 60 18.78 -2.64 -0.02
N LEU A 61 19.53 -1.81 0.71
CA LEU A 61 20.29 -2.29 1.86
C LEU A 61 19.34 -2.69 3.01
N PRO A 62 19.75 -3.57 3.95
CA PRO A 62 18.89 -4.04 5.04
C PRO A 62 18.17 -2.90 5.79
N ASP A 63 18.91 -1.88 6.25
CA ASP A 63 18.33 -0.72 6.94
C ASP A 63 17.30 0.05 6.10
N THR A 64 17.44 0.04 4.77
CA THR A 64 16.48 0.67 3.86
C THR A 64 15.22 -0.17 3.71
N ALA A 65 15.36 -1.50 3.61
CA ALA A 65 14.22 -2.39 3.59
C ALA A 65 13.41 -2.27 4.90
N ASP A 66 14.08 -2.34 6.05
CA ASP A 66 13.44 -2.22 7.37
C ASP A 66 12.69 -0.89 7.51
N LYS A 67 13.33 0.22 7.14
CA LYS A 67 12.72 1.55 7.17
C LYS A 67 11.50 1.67 6.26
N VAL A 68 11.54 1.07 5.07
CA VAL A 68 10.40 1.10 4.14
C VAL A 68 9.24 0.27 4.68
N TYR A 69 9.51 -0.90 5.27
CA TYR A 69 8.47 -1.73 5.89
C TYR A 69 7.86 -1.06 7.13
N ASP A 70 8.68 -0.46 7.99
CA ASP A 70 8.22 0.31 9.15
C ASP A 70 7.30 1.48 8.74
N TYR A 71 7.68 2.21 7.69
CA TYR A 71 6.83 3.25 7.14
C TYR A 71 5.53 2.70 6.52
N LEU A 72 5.60 1.58 5.81
CA LEU A 72 4.43 0.92 5.23
C LEU A 72 3.43 0.53 6.32
N ASP A 73 3.90 -0.03 7.43
CA ASP A 73 3.06 -0.40 8.56
C ASP A 73 2.50 0.83 9.26
N THR A 74 3.29 1.89 9.40
CA THR A 74 2.82 3.19 9.92
C THR A 74 1.67 3.74 9.07
N MET A 75 1.81 3.75 7.74
CA MET A 75 0.77 4.26 6.84
C MET A 75 -0.50 3.40 6.87
N ARG A 76 -0.36 2.08 7.00
CA ARG A 76 -1.50 1.16 7.19
C ARG A 76 -2.18 1.37 8.53
N ALA A 77 -1.43 1.67 9.60
CA ALA A 77 -1.98 1.98 10.91
C ALA A 77 -2.79 3.28 10.88
N VAL A 78 -2.29 4.33 10.20
CA VAL A 78 -3.03 5.59 10.01
C VAL A 78 -4.35 5.35 9.25
N ASP A 79 -4.31 4.60 8.15
CA ASP A 79 -5.51 4.26 7.37
C ASP A 79 -6.51 3.47 8.20
N THR A 80 -6.04 2.49 8.98
CA THR A 80 -6.87 1.68 9.88
C THR A 80 -7.50 2.53 10.98
N PHE A 81 -6.73 3.43 11.60
CA PHE A 81 -7.25 4.35 12.62
C PHE A 81 -8.39 5.19 12.06
N LEU A 82 -8.19 5.82 10.90
CA LEU A 82 -9.19 6.69 10.29
C LEU A 82 -10.47 5.93 9.92
N LYS A 83 -10.32 4.74 9.34
CA LYS A 83 -11.45 3.86 9.00
C LYS A 83 -12.15 3.29 10.23
N GLY A 84 -11.42 3.09 11.32
CA GLY A 84 -11.91 2.52 12.57
C GLY A 84 -12.66 3.51 13.47
N MET A 85 -12.45 4.83 13.31
CA MET A 85 -13.07 5.85 14.19
C MET A 85 -14.60 5.69 14.35
N PRO A 86 -15.41 5.49 13.29
CA PRO A 86 -16.85 5.31 13.46
C PRO A 86 -17.21 4.03 14.23
N GLY A 87 -16.49 2.94 13.98
CA GLY A 87 -16.70 1.67 14.69
C GLY A 87 -16.33 1.76 16.17
N ALA A 88 -15.22 2.43 16.49
CA ALA A 88 -14.82 2.70 17.88
C ALA A 88 -15.83 3.60 18.60
N SER A 89 -16.36 4.62 17.93
CA SER A 89 -17.41 5.50 18.47
C SER A 89 -18.68 4.72 18.81
N LEU A 90 -19.16 3.88 17.89
CA LEU A 90 -20.34 3.04 18.12
C LEU A 90 -20.08 2.01 19.23
N LYS A 91 -18.90 1.38 19.27
CA LYS A 91 -18.56 0.43 20.33
C LYS A 91 -18.59 1.08 21.71
N ALA A 92 -18.03 2.29 21.84
CA ALA A 92 -18.06 3.05 23.08
C ALA A 92 -19.49 3.43 23.51
N LEU A 93 -20.37 3.72 22.54
CA LEU A 93 -21.80 3.96 22.79
C LEU A 93 -22.47 2.70 23.37
N ILE A 94 -22.27 1.54 22.74
CA ILE A 94 -22.80 0.24 23.18
C ILE A 94 -22.25 -0.12 24.57
N ASP A 95 -20.95 0.02 24.80
CA ASP A 95 -20.35 -0.21 26.13
C ASP A 95 -20.95 0.71 27.19
N GLY A 96 -21.28 1.96 26.83
CA GLY A 96 -21.99 2.88 27.71
C GLY A 96 -23.41 2.43 28.05
N PHE A 97 -24.11 1.77 27.11
CA PHE A 97 -25.44 1.21 27.34
C PHE A 97 -25.39 0.04 28.32
N HIS A 98 -24.47 -0.88 28.06
CA HIS A 98 -24.23 -2.06 28.89
C HIS A 98 -23.77 -1.64 30.30
N ALA A 99 -22.87 -0.66 30.42
CA ALA A 99 -22.45 -0.11 31.71
C ALA A 99 -23.58 0.59 32.49
N ALA A 100 -24.64 1.04 31.80
CA ALA A 100 -25.85 1.59 32.41
C ALA A 100 -26.90 0.52 32.73
N GLY A 101 -26.62 -0.76 32.43
CA GLY A 101 -27.47 -1.92 32.72
C GLY A 101 -28.52 -2.24 31.65
N ALA A 102 -28.32 -1.79 30.40
CA ALA A 102 -29.14 -2.19 29.26
C ALA A 102 -28.37 -3.19 28.41
N ASP A 103 -28.32 -4.46 28.85
CA ASP A 103 -27.54 -5.53 28.22
C ASP A 103 -28.43 -6.49 27.40
N GLU A 104 -29.70 -6.57 27.77
CA GLU A 104 -30.67 -7.50 27.19
C GLU A 104 -31.49 -6.84 26.08
N LEU A 105 -31.96 -7.67 25.15
CA LEU A 105 -32.81 -7.31 24.01
C LEU A 105 -33.98 -6.36 24.34
N ASN A 106 -34.60 -6.53 25.51
CA ASN A 106 -35.81 -5.81 25.91
C ASN A 106 -35.52 -4.63 26.85
N GLU A 107 -34.27 -4.18 26.89
CA GLU A 107 -33.82 -3.07 27.72
C GLU A 107 -33.41 -1.88 26.83
N VAL A 108 -33.85 -0.69 27.22
CA VAL A 108 -33.56 0.55 26.49
C VAL A 108 -33.16 1.63 27.47
N LEU A 109 -32.28 2.52 27.04
CA LEU A 109 -31.97 3.73 27.78
C LEU A 109 -32.94 4.85 27.40
N ILE A 110 -33.52 5.48 28.42
CA ILE A 110 -34.36 6.66 28.25
C ILE A 110 -33.72 7.80 29.03
N PHE A 111 -33.51 8.93 28.35
CA PHE A 111 -33.09 10.16 29.02
C PHE A 111 -34.30 10.81 29.68
N ASP A 112 -34.29 10.88 31.02
CA ASP A 112 -35.38 11.49 31.80
C ASP A 112 -35.55 12.99 31.54
N LYS A 113 -34.49 13.63 31.01
CA LYS A 113 -34.42 15.05 30.66
C LYS A 113 -33.78 15.22 29.29
N LEU A 114 -33.97 16.41 28.73
CA LEU A 114 -33.24 16.83 27.54
C LEU A 114 -31.73 16.84 27.82
N MET A 115 -30.96 16.39 26.85
CA MET A 115 -29.50 16.39 26.93
C MET A 115 -28.97 17.82 26.81
N ASP A 116 -27.74 18.01 27.28
CA ASP A 116 -27.04 19.30 27.30
C ASP A 116 -25.54 19.13 26.99
N SER A 117 -24.77 20.22 27.07
CA SER A 117 -23.33 20.20 26.80
C SER A 117 -22.51 19.39 27.82
N LYS A 118 -23.10 18.93 28.93
CA LYS A 118 -22.46 18.04 29.91
C LYS A 118 -22.73 16.57 29.62
N SER A 119 -23.64 16.28 28.69
CA SER A 119 -23.92 14.92 28.27
C SER A 119 -22.71 14.34 27.53
N LEU A 120 -22.38 13.08 27.79
CA LEU A 120 -21.19 12.41 27.23
C LEU A 120 -21.35 11.97 25.76
N TYR A 121 -22.43 12.38 25.11
CA TYR A 121 -22.77 11.97 23.77
C TYR A 121 -22.33 13.01 22.75
N LEU A 122 -21.75 12.53 21.65
CA LEU A 122 -21.27 13.40 20.59
C LEU A 122 -22.45 14.11 19.92
N THR A 123 -22.46 15.43 20.00
CA THR A 123 -23.43 16.30 19.31
C THR A 123 -24.90 15.95 19.60
N ALA A 124 -25.22 15.57 20.84
CA ALA A 124 -26.58 15.31 21.24
C ALA A 124 -27.49 16.53 21.02
N ASN A 125 -28.72 16.28 20.56
CA ASN A 125 -29.71 17.33 20.48
C ASN A 125 -30.19 17.73 21.90
N THR A 126 -30.67 18.97 22.04
CA THR A 126 -31.08 19.54 23.32
C THR A 126 -32.58 19.85 23.40
N SER A 127 -33.36 19.40 22.41
CA SER A 127 -34.76 19.79 22.23
C SER A 127 -35.74 18.62 22.15
N THR A 128 -35.24 17.39 21.99
CA THR A 128 -36.03 16.15 22.02
C THR A 128 -35.40 15.15 22.98
N MET A 129 -36.24 14.28 23.55
CA MET A 129 -35.76 13.17 24.38
C MET A 129 -35.18 12.07 23.50
N TYR A 130 -34.19 11.36 24.03
CA TYR A 130 -33.62 10.18 23.39
C TYR A 130 -34.13 8.91 24.06
N VAL A 131 -34.47 7.93 23.22
CA VAL A 131 -34.53 6.51 23.56
C VAL A 131 -33.43 5.84 22.75
N LEU A 132 -32.48 5.20 23.43
CA LEU A 132 -31.32 4.56 22.82
C LEU A 132 -31.28 3.08 23.19
N PHE A 133 -30.84 2.25 22.26
CA PHE A 133 -30.66 0.81 22.45
C PHE A 133 -29.71 0.28 21.39
N ASP A 134 -29.05 -0.83 21.70
CA ASP A 134 -28.34 -1.67 20.73
C ASP A 134 -29.07 -3.01 20.56
N LEU A 135 -28.88 -3.64 19.39
CA LEU A 135 -29.49 -4.93 19.07
C LEU A 135 -28.40 -5.90 18.62
N ASP A 136 -28.13 -6.93 19.42
CA ASP A 136 -27.25 -8.04 19.02
C ASP A 136 -28.05 -9.10 18.26
N LEU A 137 -28.18 -8.91 16.95
CA LEU A 137 -28.90 -9.84 16.08
C LEU A 137 -28.21 -11.20 15.95
N GLN A 138 -26.94 -11.33 16.32
CA GLN A 138 -26.25 -12.62 16.33
C GLN A 138 -26.67 -13.45 17.55
N ARG A 139 -26.81 -12.81 18.71
CA ARG A 139 -27.28 -13.42 19.96
C ARG A 139 -28.79 -13.69 19.91
N ASP A 140 -29.56 -12.68 19.52
CA ASP A 140 -31.02 -12.63 19.74
C ASP A 140 -31.83 -13.02 18.49
N GLY A 141 -31.19 -13.04 17.32
CA GLY A 141 -31.84 -13.32 16.04
C GLY A 141 -32.70 -12.15 15.53
N PRO A 142 -33.68 -12.41 14.65
CA PRO A 142 -34.58 -11.38 14.15
C PRO A 142 -35.41 -10.74 15.28
N THR A 143 -35.25 -9.43 15.45
CA THR A 143 -35.89 -8.66 16.53
C THR A 143 -36.96 -7.71 15.99
N VAL A 144 -38.07 -7.59 16.74
CA VAL A 144 -39.12 -6.58 16.49
C VAL A 144 -38.96 -5.44 17.50
N VAL A 145 -38.92 -4.21 17.00
CA VAL A 145 -38.98 -2.99 17.82
C VAL A 145 -40.39 -2.41 17.71
N GLU A 146 -41.19 -2.56 18.76
CA GLU A 146 -42.53 -1.97 18.83
C GLU A 146 -42.45 -0.52 19.33
N VAL A 147 -43.03 0.40 18.56
CA VAL A 147 -42.99 1.84 18.85
C VAL A 147 -44.38 2.33 19.27
N PRO A 148 -44.52 3.06 20.39
CA PRO A 148 -45.80 3.59 20.82
C PRO A 148 -46.32 4.67 19.87
N ASN A 149 -47.65 4.80 19.79
CA ASN A 149 -48.28 5.88 19.04
C ASN A 149 -47.80 7.25 19.54
N GLY A 150 -47.41 8.12 18.61
CA GLY A 150 -46.95 9.48 18.92
C GLY A 150 -45.47 9.61 19.25
N LEU A 151 -44.67 8.53 19.16
CA LEU A 151 -43.21 8.67 19.13
C LEU A 151 -42.82 9.51 17.91
N LEU A 152 -42.13 10.62 18.16
CA LEU A 152 -41.56 11.46 17.11
C LEU A 152 -40.16 10.96 16.79
N GLY A 153 -39.88 10.75 15.51
CA GLY A 153 -38.54 10.44 14.97
C GLY A 153 -37.80 11.70 14.59
#